data_AF-A0A382VUN1-F1
#
_entry.id   AF-A0A382VUN1-F1
#
_cell.length_a   1.000
_cell.length_b   1.000
_cell.length_c   1.000
_cell.angle_alpha   90.00
_cell.angle_beta   90.00
_cell.angle_gamma   90.00
#
_symmetry.space_group_name_H-M   'P 1'
#
loop_
_entity.id
_entity.type
_entity.pdbx_description
1 polymer ?
#
loop_
_entity_poly.entity_id
_entity_poly.type
_entity_poly.pdbx_seq_one_letter_code
_entity_poly.pdbx_strand_id
1 'polypeptide(L)'
;FPSATRCSSGELVQSIKVISDNPHQSIASVNARSIEQLITKNLSKIEQFMNRLDELAIEVKVLSHNGGLPESWVNRWSFSVTQGHRLRRLLQRWRALIDDEETLDSAVVACKDAVEVLRTLEDRLNAEKASYGRSSLAGSRASPMPEVHS
;
A
#
# COMPACT_ATOMS: atom_id res chain seq x y z
N PHE A 1 -6.91 -3.17 16.24
CA PHE A 1 -5.62 -2.82 15.58
C PHE A 1 -5.53 -1.35 15.11
N PRO A 2 -5.77 -0.31 15.94
CA PRO A 2 -5.75 1.09 15.45
C PRO A 2 -4.35 1.70 15.34
N SER A 3 -3.35 1.11 16.01
CA SER A 3 -1.99 1.64 16.06
C SER A 3 -1.19 1.33 14.79
N ALA A 4 -1.46 0.21 14.13
CA ALA A 4 -0.78 -0.18 12.90
C ALA A 4 -1.09 0.77 11.73
N THR A 5 -2.29 1.35 11.70
CA THR A 5 -2.72 2.30 10.66
C THR A 5 -2.14 3.70 10.84
N ARG A 6 -1.70 4.07 12.05
CA ARG A 6 -1.14 5.41 12.35
C ARG A 6 0.34 5.53 11.99
N CYS A 7 1.03 4.41 11.80
CA CYS A 7 2.47 4.36 11.52
C CYS A 7 2.78 4.01 10.06
N SER A 8 1.83 4.16 9.12
CA SER A 8 2.16 4.07 7.70
C SER A 8 2.91 5.34 7.27
N SER A 9 4.20 5.41 7.62
CA SER A 9 5.17 5.89 6.64
C SER A 9 5.08 4.93 5.44
N GLY A 10 5.48 5.34 4.25
CA GLY A 10 5.59 4.44 3.10
C GLY A 10 6.66 3.35 3.27
N GLU A 11 7.03 3.01 4.51
CA GLU A 11 7.94 1.95 4.88
C GLU A 11 7.12 0.73 5.27
N LEU A 12 7.35 -0.36 4.55
CA LEU A 12 6.75 -1.65 4.83
C LEU A 12 7.45 -2.27 6.03
N VAL A 13 6.96 -2.03 7.26
CA VAL A 13 7.44 -2.73 8.45
C VAL A 13 6.59 -3.98 8.67
N GLN A 14 7.20 -5.16 8.49
CA GLN A 14 6.52 -6.45 8.66
C GLN A 14 7.06 -7.23 9.85
N SER A 15 6.15 -7.80 10.64
CA SER A 15 6.49 -8.72 11.72
C SER A 15 5.81 -10.06 11.47
N ILE A 16 6.59 -11.15 11.52
CA ILE A 16 6.10 -12.52 11.37
C ILE A 16 6.03 -13.14 12.76
N LYS A 17 4.85 -13.64 13.13
CA LYS A 17 4.65 -14.35 14.40
C LYS A 17 4.23 -15.78 14.13
N VAL A 18 4.98 -16.74 14.67
CA VAL A 18 4.58 -18.15 14.72
C VAL A 18 3.72 -18.36 15.97
N ILE A 19 2.51 -18.87 15.79
CA ILE A 19 1.55 -19.11 16.88
C ILE A 19 1.22 -20.60 16.89
N SER A 20 1.31 -21.24 18.07
CA SER A 20 0.82 -22.59 18.26
C SER A 20 -0.68 -22.53 18.54
N ASP A 21 -1.48 -23.05 17.62
CA ASP A 21 -2.93 -23.20 17.78
C ASP A 21 -3.30 -24.69 17.74
N ASN A 22 -2.59 -25.50 18.53
CA ASN A 22 -2.83 -26.94 18.58
C ASN A 22 -3.59 -27.31 19.86
N PRO A 23 -4.90 -27.63 19.78
CA PRO A 23 -5.67 -28.06 20.94
C PRO A 23 -5.22 -29.42 21.50
N HIS A 24 -4.45 -30.20 20.73
CA HIS A 24 -3.98 -31.53 21.11
C HIS A 24 -2.55 -31.55 21.68
N GLN A 25 -1.83 -30.41 21.65
CA GLN A 25 -0.50 -30.30 22.26
C GLN A 25 -0.54 -29.28 23.40
N SER A 26 -0.36 -29.79 24.63
CA SER A 26 -0.27 -28.93 25.81
C SER A 26 0.93 -28.00 25.72
N ILE A 27 0.76 -26.74 26.15
CA ILE A 27 1.84 -25.76 26.30
C ILE A 27 2.99 -26.31 27.18
N ALA A 28 2.68 -27.21 28.13
CA ALA A 28 3.67 -27.84 28.98
C ALA A 28 4.67 -28.73 28.21
N SER A 29 4.32 -29.15 27.00
CA SER A 29 5.21 -29.93 26.12
C SER A 29 6.11 -29.05 25.24
N VAL A 30 5.84 -27.74 25.20
CA VAL A 30 6.63 -26.78 24.42
C VAL A 30 7.88 -26.40 25.21
N ASN A 31 9.03 -26.74 24.66
CA ASN A 31 10.34 -26.38 25.19
C ASN A 31 11.27 -25.87 24.07
N ALA A 32 12.41 -25.28 24.44
CA ALA A 32 13.33 -24.65 23.49
C ALA A 32 13.74 -25.58 22.34
N ARG A 33 14.05 -26.85 22.63
CA ARG A 33 14.42 -27.85 21.62
C ARG A 33 13.27 -28.13 20.64
N SER A 34 12.05 -28.27 21.14
CA SER A 34 10.88 -28.50 20.28
C SER A 34 10.58 -27.29 19.38
N ILE A 35 10.79 -26.07 19.88
CA ILE A 35 10.64 -24.83 19.10
C ILE A 35 11.70 -24.79 18.01
N GLU A 36 12.96 -25.03 18.36
CA GLU A 36 14.08 -25.06 17.42
C GLU A 36 13.80 -26.05 16.28
N GLN A 37 13.37 -27.26 16.59
CA GLN A 37 13.01 -28.27 15.59
C GLN A 37 11.87 -27.82 14.68
N LEU A 38 10.82 -27.19 15.24
CA LEU A 38 9.67 -26.70 14.47
C LEU A 38 10.07 -25.57 13.52
N ILE A 39 10.91 -24.64 13.97
CA ILE A 39 11.43 -23.55 13.13
C ILE A 39 12.33 -24.12 12.04
N THR A 40 13.32 -24.93 12.40
CA THR A 40 14.28 -25.51 11.44
C THR A 40 13.58 -26.33 10.36
N LYS A 41 12.57 -27.13 10.73
CA LYS A 41 11.77 -27.91 9.77
C LYS A 41 11.04 -27.05 8.73
N ASN A 42 10.68 -25.82 9.09
CA ASN A 42 9.92 -24.92 8.22
C ASN A 42 10.76 -23.75 7.68
N LEU A 43 12.08 -23.76 7.89
CA LEU A 43 12.97 -22.67 7.51
C LEU A 43 12.87 -22.36 6.01
N SER A 44 12.82 -23.39 5.16
CA SER A 44 12.64 -23.23 3.71
C SER A 44 11.34 -22.53 3.33
N LYS A 45 10.26 -22.72 4.08
CA LYS A 45 8.98 -22.01 3.84
C LYS A 45 9.06 -20.55 4.28
N ILE A 46 9.77 -20.28 5.38
CA ILE A 46 10.03 -18.92 5.85
C ILE A 46 10.88 -18.18 4.81
N GLU A 47 11.92 -18.81 4.27
CA GLU A 47 12.74 -18.26 3.18
C GLU A 47 11.93 -17.97 1.92
N GLN A 48 11.10 -18.92 1.45
CA GLN A 48 10.23 -18.68 0.30
C GLN A 48 9.26 -17.51 0.52
N PHE A 49 8.74 -17.37 1.74
CA PHE A 49 7.88 -16.25 2.10
C PHE A 49 8.65 -14.92 2.08
N MET A 50 9.85 -14.88 2.65
CA MET A 50 10.72 -13.69 2.61
C MET A 50 11.07 -13.29 1.18
N ASN A 51 11.44 -14.25 0.32
CA ASN A 51 11.78 -13.96 -1.08
C ASN A 51 10.61 -13.32 -1.84
N ARG A 52 9.39 -13.81 -1.65
CA ARG A 52 8.18 -13.21 -2.27
C ARG A 52 7.91 -11.79 -1.77
N LEU A 53 8.22 -11.53 -0.50
CA LEU A 53 8.09 -10.18 0.06
C LEU A 53 9.16 -9.25 -0.48
N ASP A 54 10.38 -9.74 -0.68
CA ASP A 54 11.45 -8.98 -1.31
C ASP A 54 11.10 -8.64 -2.77
N GLU A 55 10.53 -9.58 -3.53
CA GLU A 55 10.01 -9.33 -4.88
C GLU A 55 8.94 -8.22 -4.88
N LEU A 56 7.97 -8.30 -3.97
CA LEU A 56 6.94 -7.26 -3.80
C LEU A 56 7.54 -5.92 -3.37
N ALA A 57 8.52 -5.92 -2.48
CA ALA A 57 9.20 -4.71 -2.03
C ALA A 57 9.97 -4.04 -3.18
N ILE A 58 10.59 -4.83 -4.05
CA ILE A 58 11.23 -4.35 -5.28
C ILE A 58 10.19 -3.71 -6.20
N GLU A 59 9.07 -4.36 -6.45
CA GLU A 59 7.98 -3.83 -7.29
C GLU A 59 7.46 -2.48 -6.74
N VAL A 60 7.20 -2.41 -5.44
CA VAL A 60 6.76 -1.17 -4.76
C VAL A 60 7.83 -0.07 -4.83
N LYS A 61 9.11 -0.43 -4.72
CA LYS A 61 10.22 0.52 -4.82
C LYS A 61 10.39 1.05 -6.23
N VAL A 62 10.22 0.21 -7.26
CA VAL A 62 10.22 0.60 -8.68
C VAL A 62 9.06 1.56 -8.95
N LEU A 63 7.85 1.25 -8.48
CA LEU A 63 6.69 2.16 -8.55
C LEU A 63 6.97 3.51 -7.88
N SER A 64 7.68 3.52 -6.74
CA SER A 64 8.10 4.75 -6.06
C SER A 64 9.21 5.52 -6.79
N HIS A 65 10.11 4.84 -7.52
CA HIS A 65 11.22 5.46 -8.25
C HIS A 65 10.77 6.17 -9.52
N ASN A 66 9.70 5.68 -10.14
CA ASN A 66 9.03 6.36 -11.25
C ASN A 66 8.36 7.68 -10.81
N GLY A 67 8.35 8.01 -9.51
CA GLY A 67 7.79 9.26 -8.95
C GLY A 67 8.72 10.46 -9.03
N GLY A 68 9.75 10.42 -9.87
CA GLY A 68 10.49 11.62 -10.26
C GLY A 68 9.53 12.64 -10.86
N LEU A 69 9.72 13.91 -10.53
CA LEU A 69 8.96 14.98 -11.17
C LEU A 69 9.23 14.94 -12.68
N PRO A 70 8.21 15.06 -13.53
CA PRO A 70 8.46 15.33 -14.94
C PRO A 70 9.39 16.53 -15.04
N GLU A 71 10.47 16.43 -15.82
CA GLU A 71 11.43 17.54 -15.97
C GLU A 71 10.73 18.84 -16.41
N SER A 72 9.65 18.70 -17.18
CA SER A 72 8.77 19.79 -17.60
C SER A 72 8.15 20.57 -16.42
N TRP A 73 7.87 19.91 -15.30
CA TRP A 73 7.29 20.55 -14.10
C TRP A 73 8.35 21.28 -13.28
N VAL A 74 9.56 20.73 -13.20
CA VAL A 74 10.70 21.35 -12.49
C VAL A 74 11.08 22.68 -13.15
N ASN A 75 11.03 22.73 -14.48
CA ASN A 75 11.31 23.96 -15.23
C ASN A 75 10.18 24.99 -15.18
N ARG A 76 8.94 24.54 -14.91
CA ARG A 76 7.75 25.40 -14.90
C ARG A 76 7.45 26.00 -13.52
N TRP A 77 7.70 25.25 -12.45
CA TRP A 77 7.40 25.68 -11.09
C TRP A 77 8.57 25.41 -10.15
N SER A 78 8.96 26.42 -9.39
CA SER A 78 10.00 26.29 -8.37
C SER A 78 9.42 25.73 -7.08
N PHE A 79 9.73 24.47 -6.78
CA PHE A 79 9.35 23.84 -5.52
C PHE A 79 10.47 23.97 -4.49
N SER A 80 10.14 24.38 -3.27
CA SER A 80 11.05 24.23 -2.12
C SER A 80 11.23 22.74 -1.78
N VAL A 81 12.25 22.41 -0.98
CA VAL A 81 12.50 21.03 -0.53
C VAL A 81 11.26 20.42 0.12
N THR A 82 10.60 21.16 1.00
CA THR A 82 9.37 20.71 1.68
C THR A 82 8.20 20.52 0.70
N GLN A 83 8.05 21.44 -0.26
CA GLN A 83 7.02 21.33 -1.30
C GLN A 83 7.28 20.15 -2.23
N GLY A 84 8.53 19.86 -2.59
CA GLY A 84 8.91 18.70 -3.39
C GLY A 84 8.59 17.37 -2.68
N HIS A 85 8.86 17.28 -1.37
CA HIS A 85 8.44 16.11 -0.58
C HIS A 85 6.93 15.94 -0.55
N ARG A 86 6.17 17.04 -0.41
CA ARG A 86 4.70 17.00 -0.44
C ARG A 86 4.18 16.58 -1.82
N LEU A 87 4.75 17.14 -2.88
CA LEU A 87 4.38 16.84 -4.25
C LEU A 87 4.60 15.36 -4.58
N ARG A 88 5.76 14.80 -4.20
CA ARG A 88 6.04 13.37 -4.38
C ARG A 88 4.96 12.48 -3.75
N ARG A 89 4.52 12.81 -2.52
CA ARG A 89 3.44 12.07 -1.84
C ARG A 89 2.11 12.19 -2.58
N LEU A 90 1.78 13.36 -3.12
CA LEU A 90 0.55 13.57 -3.89
C LEU A 90 0.57 12.79 -5.21
N LEU A 91 1.67 12.80 -5.95
CA LEU A 91 1.82 12.05 -7.20
C LEU A 91 1.75 10.53 -6.98
N GLN A 92 2.37 10.02 -5.90
CA GLN A 92 2.24 8.62 -5.51
C GLN A 92 0.78 8.24 -5.23
N ARG A 93 0.05 9.10 -4.51
CA ARG A 93 -1.38 8.89 -4.23
C ARG A 93 -2.23 8.98 -5.51
N TRP A 94 -1.89 9.88 -6.43
CA TRP A 94 -2.58 10.03 -7.70
C TRP A 94 -2.51 8.76 -8.53
N ARG A 95 -1.31 8.22 -8.74
CA ARG A 95 -1.13 6.97 -9.49
C ARG A 95 -1.90 5.81 -8.87
N ALA A 96 -1.88 5.70 -7.54
CA ALA A 96 -2.60 4.63 -6.85
C ALA A 96 -4.14 4.72 -6.95
N LEU A 97 -4.70 5.89 -7.25
CA LEU A 97 -6.15 6.13 -7.21
C LEU A 97 -6.78 6.42 -8.58
N ILE A 98 -6.04 7.05 -9.49
CA ILE A 98 -6.57 7.64 -10.73
C ILE A 98 -5.93 7.00 -11.98
N ASP A 99 -4.71 6.44 -11.85
CA ASP A 99 -3.96 5.69 -12.89
C ASP A 99 -4.09 6.22 -14.34
N ASP A 100 -4.12 7.54 -14.50
CA ASP A 100 -4.22 8.22 -15.80
C ASP A 100 -3.34 9.48 -15.80
N GLU A 101 -2.30 9.49 -16.65
CA GLU A 101 -1.36 10.61 -16.81
C GLU A 101 -1.96 11.80 -17.57
N GLU A 102 -2.93 11.58 -18.46
CA GLU A 102 -3.58 12.64 -19.24
C GLU A 102 -4.44 13.53 -18.33
N THR A 103 -5.04 12.93 -17.29
CA THR A 103 -5.77 13.67 -16.25
C THR A 103 -4.86 14.46 -15.32
N LEU A 104 -3.59 14.06 -15.17
CA LEU A 104 -2.66 14.71 -14.26
C LEU A 104 -2.18 16.05 -14.82
N ASP A 105 -1.70 16.07 -16.07
CA ASP A 105 -1.19 17.28 -16.71
C ASP A 105 -2.31 18.31 -16.92
N SER A 106 -3.51 17.86 -17.33
CA SER A 106 -4.68 18.72 -17.48
C SER A 106 -5.13 19.35 -16.15
N ALA A 107 -5.03 18.63 -15.03
CA ALA A 107 -5.38 19.15 -13.72
C ALA A 107 -4.45 20.31 -13.27
N VAL A 108 -3.17 20.28 -13.66
CA VAL A 108 -2.18 21.27 -13.21
C VAL A 108 -1.85 22.34 -14.25
N VAL A 109 -2.32 22.19 -15.50
CA VAL A 109 -1.93 23.09 -16.61
C VAL A 109 -2.28 24.57 -16.35
N ALA A 110 -3.34 24.84 -15.60
CA ALA A 110 -3.78 26.20 -15.27
C ALA A 110 -3.09 26.78 -14.02
N CYS A 111 -2.31 25.97 -13.30
CA CYS A 111 -1.66 26.40 -12.06
C CYS A 111 -0.51 27.35 -12.33
N LYS A 112 -0.48 28.45 -11.58
CA LYS A 112 0.49 29.54 -11.75
C LYS A 112 1.78 29.27 -10.99
N ASP A 113 1.68 28.61 -9.84
CA ASP A 113 2.80 28.36 -8.95
C ASP A 113 2.73 26.98 -8.29
N ALA A 114 3.83 26.63 -7.63
CA ALA A 114 4.00 25.37 -6.91
C ALA A 114 2.94 25.15 -5.82
N VAL A 115 2.44 26.20 -5.17
CA VAL A 115 1.44 26.10 -4.10
C VAL A 115 0.08 25.75 -4.68
N GLU A 116 -0.28 26.39 -5.79
CA GLU A 116 -1.51 26.12 -6.51
C GLU A 116 -1.53 24.69 -7.09
N VAL A 117 -0.41 24.22 -7.64
CA VAL A 117 -0.25 22.81 -8.08
C VAL A 117 -0.55 21.86 -6.91
N LEU A 118 0.10 22.05 -5.76
CA LEU A 118 -0.07 21.20 -4.59
C LEU A 118 -1.52 21.18 -4.10
N ARG A 119 -2.17 22.35 -4.05
CA ARG A 119 -3.56 22.48 -3.61
C ARG A 119 -4.51 21.78 -4.57
N THR A 120 -4.38 22.03 -5.88
CA THR A 120 -5.25 21.46 -6.92
C THR A 120 -5.18 19.93 -6.92
N LEU A 121 -3.97 19.36 -6.81
CA LEU A 121 -3.80 17.90 -6.72
C LEU A 121 -4.46 17.33 -5.46
N GLU A 122 -4.30 18.01 -4.33
CA GLU A 122 -4.88 17.57 -3.06
C GLU A 122 -6.41 17.63 -3.05
N ASP A 123 -6.98 18.73 -3.56
CA ASP A 123 -8.43 18.91 -3.67
C ASP A 123 -9.06 17.83 -4.57
N ARG A 124 -8.41 17.53 -5.70
CA ARG A 124 -8.88 16.48 -6.62
C ARG A 124 -8.81 15.09 -5.99
N LEU A 125 -7.72 14.76 -5.31
CA LEU A 125 -7.58 13.48 -4.59
C LEU A 125 -8.59 13.33 -3.45
N ASN A 126 -8.92 14.43 -2.77
CA ASN A 126 -9.92 14.43 -1.71
C ASN A 126 -11.35 14.26 -2.26
N ALA A 127 -11.65 14.82 -3.43
CA ALA A 127 -12.92 14.60 -4.13
C ALA A 127 -13.10 13.12 -4.51
N GLU A 128 -12.06 12.46 -5.03
CA GLU A 128 -12.11 11.04 -5.37
C GLU A 128 -12.26 10.13 -4.14
N LYS A 129 -11.60 10.48 -3.02
CA LYS A 129 -11.73 9.74 -1.76
C LYS A 129 -13.19 9.66 -1.26
N ALA A 130 -14.00 10.69 -1.52
CA ALA A 130 -15.42 10.71 -1.14
C ALA A 130 -16.28 9.71 -1.94
N SER A 131 -15.81 9.28 -3.12
CA SER A 131 -16.47 8.27 -3.97
C SER A 131 -16.26 6.86 -3.43
N TYR A 132 -15.03 6.51 -3.04
CA TYR A 132 -14.70 5.19 -2.49
C TYR A 132 -15.43 4.87 -1.17
N GLY A 133 -15.69 5.87 -0.33
CA GLY A 133 -16.47 5.70 0.91
C GLY A 133 -17.94 5.31 0.69
N ARG A 134 -18.50 5.58 -0.51
CA ARG A 134 -19.88 5.22 -0.86
C ARG A 134 -19.98 3.86 -1.56
N SER A 135 -18.96 3.48 -2.34
CA SER A 135 -18.97 2.21 -3.10
C SER A 135 -18.70 0.96 -2.25
N SER A 136 -18.16 1.08 -1.03
CA SER A 136 -17.93 -0.07 -0.13
C SER A 136 -19.21 -0.62 0.52
N LEU A 137 -20.36 0.02 0.38
CA LEU A 137 -21.65 -0.46 0.91
C LEU A 137 -22.59 -1.04 -0.15
N ALA A 138 -22.20 -1.06 -1.43
CA ALA A 138 -23.02 -1.58 -2.53
C ALA A 138 -22.31 -2.70 -3.31
N GLY A 139 -21.79 -3.70 -2.59
CA GLY A 139 -21.42 -4.99 -3.17
C GLY A 139 -22.58 -5.97 -3.01
N SER A 140 -23.45 -6.06 -4.03
CA SER A 140 -24.52 -7.05 -4.16
C SER A 140 -24.04 -8.45 -3.83
N ARG A 141 -24.51 -9.00 -2.70
CA ARG A 141 -24.41 -10.44 -2.42
C ARG A 141 -25.63 -11.13 -3.04
N ALA A 142 -25.58 -11.33 -4.35
CA ALA A 142 -26.51 -12.19 -5.06
C ALA A 142 -25.75 -13.04 -6.07
N SER A 143 -25.37 -14.25 -5.65
CA SER A 143 -25.21 -15.40 -6.54
C SER A 143 -25.85 -16.63 -5.87
N PRO A 144 -26.50 -17.52 -6.63
CA PRO A 144 -27.42 -18.53 -6.11
C PRO A 144 -26.69 -19.76 -5.59
N MET A 145 -27.29 -20.46 -4.62
CA MET A 145 -26.86 -21.79 -4.17
C MET A 145 -26.92 -22.81 -5.32
N PRO A 146 -26.00 -23.78 -5.38
CA PRO A 146 -26.23 -24.99 -6.15
C PRO A 146 -27.16 -25.92 -5.37
N GLU A 147 -28.21 -26.42 -6.02
CA GLU A 147 -29.04 -27.51 -5.48
C GLU A 147 -28.19 -28.77 -5.34
N VAL A 148 -28.20 -29.35 -4.13
CA VAL A 148 -27.69 -30.68 -3.84
C VAL A 148 -28.89 -31.62 -3.91
N HIS A 149 -28.99 -32.41 -4.99
CA HIS A 149 -29.91 -33.54 -5.02
C HIS A 149 -29.33 -34.70 -4.21
N SER A 150 -30.20 -35.28 -3.37
CA SER A 150 -29.97 -36.52 -2.61
C SER A 150 -30.18 -37.76 -3.46
#